data_AF-A0A967VA67-F1
#
_entry.id   AF-A0A967VA67-F1
#
_cell.length_a   1.000
_cell.length_b   1.000
_cell.length_c   1.000
_cell.angle_alpha   90.00
_cell.angle_beta   90.00
_cell.angle_gamma   90.00
#
_symmetry.space_group_name_H-M   'P 1'
#
loop_
_entity.id
_entity.type
_entity.pdbx_description
1 polymer ?
#
loop_
_entity_poly.entity_id
_entity_poly.type
_entity_poly.pdbx_seq_one_letter_code
_entity_poly.pdbx_strand_id
1 'polypeptide(L)'
;MKVRRLQQLIAENTWEDHGYAYEREDGSCAFSYNTLVWGRIGAEYNHKLQTTGTKIEAVHTVIPTGDQLRWLEIEEIEGDPEEIKATLDEACQIPRPQPKPLVA
;
A
#
# COMPACT_ATOMS: atom_id res chain seq x y z
N MET A 1 -6.51 11.26 6.53
CA MET A 1 -6.34 9.82 6.26
C MET A 1 -4.97 9.39 6.74
N LYS A 2 -4.87 8.34 7.54
CA LYS A 2 -3.57 7.78 7.92
C LYS A 2 -3.02 6.89 6.82
N VAL A 3 -1.74 7.04 6.53
CA VAL A 3 -1.01 6.31 5.49
C VAL A 3 0.32 5.84 6.04
N ARG A 4 0.78 4.68 5.57
CA ARG A 4 2.12 4.16 5.85
C ARG A 4 2.71 3.63 4.56
N ARG A 5 3.86 4.13 4.13
CA ARG A 5 4.50 3.71 2.88
C ARG A 5 5.43 2.52 3.09
N LEU A 6 5.45 1.61 2.12
CA LEU A 6 6.31 0.44 2.08
C LEU A 6 7.43 0.69 1.08
N GLN A 7 8.66 0.67 1.56
CA GLN A 7 9.84 0.80 0.74
C GLN A 7 10.56 -0.54 0.57
N GLN A 8 11.06 -0.78 -0.64
CA GLN A 8 11.90 -1.92 -0.97
C GLN A 8 13.30 -1.44 -1.37
N LEU A 9 14.33 -2.16 -0.93
CA LEU A 9 15.70 -1.94 -1.35
C LEU A 9 15.90 -2.55 -2.74
N ILE A 10 16.14 -1.71 -3.74
CA ILE A 10 16.32 -2.14 -5.15
C ILE A 10 17.79 -2.15 -5.59
N ALA A 11 18.65 -1.42 -4.89
CA ALA A 11 20.10 -1.40 -5.10
C ALA A 11 20.81 -1.08 -3.78
N GLU A 12 22.14 -1.20 -3.74
CA GLU A 12 22.95 -1.27 -2.51
C GLU A 12 22.75 -0.12 -1.50
N ASN A 13 22.12 1.00 -1.88
CA ASN A 13 21.65 2.04 -0.94
C ASN A 13 20.38 2.76 -1.44
N THR A 14 19.61 2.15 -2.35
CA THR A 14 18.46 2.79 -3.00
C THR A 14 17.17 2.13 -2.56
N TRP A 15 16.35 2.90 -1.85
CA TRP A 15 15.01 2.51 -1.43
C TRP A 15 13.99 3.19 -2.34
N GLU A 16 13.04 2.42 -2.85
CA GLU A 16 11.92 2.93 -3.63
C GLU A 16 10.59 2.61 -2.95
N ASP A 17 9.59 3.47 -3.16
CA ASP A 17 8.23 3.25 -2.69
C ASP A 17 7.57 2.19 -3.59
N HIS A 18 7.17 1.04 -3.03
CA HIS A 18 6.58 -0.08 -3.78
C HIS A 18 5.11 -0.35 -3.44
N GLY A 19 4.60 0.36 -2.44
CA GLY A 19 3.22 0.28 -2.00
C GLY A 19 2.98 1.12 -0.76
N TYR A 20 1.74 1.17 -0.31
CA TYR A 20 1.34 1.87 0.89
C TYR A 20 0.12 1.20 1.52
N ALA A 21 0.06 1.25 2.84
CA ALA A 21 -1.14 0.94 3.58
C ALA A 21 -1.88 2.24 3.92
N TYR A 22 -3.20 2.21 3.89
CA TYR A 22 -4.03 3.35 4.28
C TYR A 22 -5.18 2.89 5.17
N GLU A 23 -5.60 3.77 6.08
CA GLU A 23 -6.76 3.56 6.94
C GLU A 23 -8.06 3.77 6.14
N ARG A 24 -9.00 2.86 6.31
CA ARG A 24 -10.36 2.91 5.77
C ARG A 24 -11.31 3.53 6.78
N GLU A 25 -12.50 3.90 6.30
CA GLU A 25 -13.55 4.52 7.14
C GLU A 25 -14.02 3.61 8.29
N ASP A 26 -13.92 2.30 8.11
CA ASP A 26 -14.26 1.30 9.14
C ASP A 26 -13.14 1.11 10.19
N GLY A 27 -12.03 1.86 10.09
CA GLY A 27 -10.87 1.77 10.96
C GLY A 27 -9.94 0.57 10.67
N SER A 28 -10.26 -0.25 9.67
CA SER A 28 -9.35 -1.26 9.13
C SER A 28 -8.33 -0.61 8.19
N CYS A 29 -7.25 -1.31 7.85
CA CYS A 29 -6.35 -0.87 6.80
C CYS A 29 -6.40 -1.75 5.56
N ALA A 30 -6.05 -1.16 4.43
CA ALA A 30 -5.81 -1.87 3.19
C ALA A 30 -4.44 -1.52 2.63
N PHE A 31 -3.89 -2.45 1.87
CA PHE A 31 -2.60 -2.33 1.24
C PHE A 31 -2.76 -2.15 -0.27
N SER A 32 -2.32 -1.00 -0.78
CA SER A 32 -2.14 -0.75 -2.20
C SER A 32 -0.69 -1.05 -2.57
N TYR A 33 -0.47 -1.71 -3.70
CA TYR A 33 0.85 -2.19 -4.09
C TYR A 33 1.01 -2.31 -5.60
N ASN A 34 2.26 -2.22 -6.06
CA ASN A 34 2.56 -2.46 -7.46
C ASN A 34 2.30 -3.92 -7.81
N THR A 35 1.26 -4.20 -8.60
CA THR A 35 0.81 -5.56 -8.92
C THR A 35 1.80 -6.35 -9.77
N LEU A 36 2.72 -5.69 -10.49
CA LEU A 36 3.77 -6.36 -11.25
C LEU A 36 4.82 -6.99 -10.35
N VAL A 37 5.07 -6.38 -9.19
CA VAL A 37 6.07 -6.83 -8.20
C VAL A 37 5.42 -7.68 -7.10
N TRP A 38 4.26 -7.24 -6.62
CA TRP A 38 3.59 -7.78 -5.43
C TRP A 38 2.30 -8.53 -5.75
N GLY A 39 1.91 -8.73 -7.00
CA GLY A 39 0.61 -9.26 -7.44
C GLY A 39 -0.02 -10.31 -6.53
N ARG A 40 0.63 -11.47 -6.39
CA ARG A 40 0.16 -12.58 -5.57
C ARG A 40 0.31 -12.32 -4.07
N ILE A 41 1.49 -11.89 -3.64
CA ILE A 41 1.84 -11.72 -2.22
C ILE A 41 1.00 -10.60 -1.57
N GLY A 42 0.85 -9.47 -2.26
CA GLY A 42 0.02 -8.35 -1.85
C GLY A 42 -1.45 -8.71 -1.74
N ALA A 43 -1.96 -9.61 -2.59
CA ALA A 43 -3.34 -10.08 -2.51
C ALA A 43 -3.54 -10.94 -1.25
N GLU A 44 -2.59 -11.82 -0.94
CA GLU A 44 -2.58 -12.61 0.30
C GLU A 44 -2.52 -11.71 1.54
N TYR A 45 -1.71 -10.64 1.52
CA TYR A 45 -1.68 -9.68 2.61
C TYR A 45 -2.98 -8.92 2.77
N ASN A 46 -3.59 -8.43 1.68
CA ASN A 46 -4.91 -7.78 1.75
C ASN A 46 -5.98 -8.70 2.32
N HIS A 47 -5.99 -9.97 1.92
CA HIS A 47 -6.90 -10.96 2.50
C HIS A 47 -6.69 -11.11 4.02
N LYS A 48 -5.43 -11.20 4.46
CA LYS A 48 -5.10 -11.27 5.89
C LYS A 48 -5.57 -10.02 6.64
N LEU A 49 -5.22 -8.81 6.14
CA LEU A 49 -5.61 -7.53 6.74
C LEU A 49 -7.13 -7.41 6.92
N GLN A 50 -7.89 -7.82 5.91
CA GLN A 50 -9.35 -7.82 5.96
C GLN A 50 -9.90 -8.84 6.97
N THR A 51 -9.32 -10.05 7.00
CA THR A 51 -9.78 -11.11 7.91
C THR A 51 -9.52 -10.76 9.38
N THR A 52 -8.42 -10.08 9.67
CA THR A 52 -8.03 -9.72 11.03
C THR A 52 -8.53 -8.35 11.48
N GLY A 53 -9.07 -7.53 10.56
CA GLY A 53 -9.44 -6.14 10.85
C GLY A 53 -8.25 -5.32 11.33
N THR A 54 -7.06 -5.58 10.78
CA THR A 54 -5.81 -4.98 11.24
C THR A 54 -5.85 -3.47 11.07
N LYS A 55 -5.49 -2.75 12.13
CA LYS A 55 -5.30 -1.29 12.09
C LYS A 55 -3.95 -0.92 11.50
N ILE A 56 -3.83 0.30 10.98
CA ILE A 56 -2.63 0.76 10.30
C ILE A 56 -1.38 0.75 11.21
N GLU A 57 -1.54 0.97 12.51
CA GLU A 57 -0.47 0.88 13.51
C GLU A 57 0.15 -0.53 13.56
N ALA A 58 -0.65 -1.55 13.34
CA ALA A 58 -0.27 -2.96 13.40
C ALA A 58 0.01 -3.60 12.03
N VAL A 59 0.03 -2.84 10.92
CA VAL A 59 0.21 -3.39 9.56
C VAL A 59 1.50 -4.21 9.41
N HIS A 60 2.57 -3.80 10.10
CA HIS A 60 3.87 -4.47 10.10
C HIS A 60 3.83 -5.88 10.69
N THR A 61 2.79 -6.23 11.45
CA THR A 61 2.60 -7.59 11.99
C THR A 61 2.04 -8.55 10.93
N VAL A 62 1.36 -8.03 9.90
CA VAL A 62 0.79 -8.81 8.79
C VAL A 62 1.71 -8.81 7.58
N ILE A 63 2.32 -7.66 7.28
CA ILE A 63 3.29 -7.47 6.21
C ILE A 63 4.66 -7.23 6.86
N PRO A 64 5.45 -8.30 7.08
CA PRO A 64 6.69 -8.21 7.84
C PRO A 64 7.75 -7.41 7.08
N THR A 65 8.55 -6.65 7.81
CA THR A 65 9.74 -5.96 7.31
C THR A 65 10.96 -6.89 7.33
N GLY A 66 12.03 -6.50 6.66
CA GLY A 66 13.33 -7.19 6.67
C GLY A 66 14.43 -6.32 6.08
N ASP A 67 15.59 -6.92 5.79
CA ASP A 67 16.78 -6.19 5.31
C ASP A 67 16.53 -5.41 4.00
N GLN A 68 15.56 -5.86 3.20
CA GLN A 68 15.21 -5.26 1.92
C GLN A 68 13.82 -4.63 1.89
N LEU A 69 13.10 -4.59 3.02
CA LEU A 69 11.73 -4.11 3.06
C LEU A 69 11.46 -3.37 4.37
N ARG A 70 10.99 -2.12 4.30
CA ARG A 70 10.70 -1.32 5.49
C ARG A 70 9.42 -0.52 5.35
N TRP A 71 8.69 -0.41 6.45
CA TRP A 71 7.61 0.55 6.57
C TRP A 71 8.17 1.89 7.05
N LEU A 72 7.77 2.98 6.39
CA LEU A 72 7.99 4.33 6.91
C LEU A 72 7.08 4.61 8.11
N GLU A 73 7.25 5.78 8.73
CA GLU A 73 6.35 6.24 9.79
C GLU A 73 4.93 6.47 9.25
N ILE A 74 3.96 6.49 10.17
CA ILE A 74 2.57 6.77 9.80
C ILE A 74 2.45 8.27 9.59
N GLU A 75 1.95 8.64 8.41
CA GLU A 75 1.69 10.01 8.02
C GLU A 75 0.18 10.24 8.04
N GLU A 76 -0.26 11.35 8.63
CA GLU A 76 -1.65 11.78 8.57
C GLU A 76 -1.78 12.87 7.50
N ILE A 77 -2.47 12.54 6.42
CA ILE A 77 -2.65 13.43 5.28
C ILE A 77 -4.09 13.95 5.29
N GLU A 78 -4.26 15.26 5.38
CA GLU A 78 -5.55 15.93 5.26
C GLU A 78 -5.87 16.19 3.79
N GLY A 79 -7.13 15.98 3.40
CA GLY A 79 -7.59 16.17 2.02
C GLY A 79 -8.54 15.07 1.55
N ASP A 80 -8.84 15.09 0.25
CA ASP A 80 -9.68 14.09 -0.38
C ASP A 80 -8.96 12.73 -0.47
N PRO A 81 -9.54 11.62 0.03
CA PRO A 81 -8.91 10.32 -0.01
C PRO A 81 -8.55 9.82 -1.42
N GLU A 82 -9.33 10.17 -2.44
CA GLU A 82 -9.06 9.75 -3.82
C GLU A 82 -7.86 10.51 -4.40
N GLU A 83 -7.76 11.82 -4.15
CA GLU A 83 -6.60 12.63 -4.56
C GLU A 83 -5.31 12.17 -3.86
N ILE A 84 -5.41 11.86 -2.56
CA ILE A 84 -4.27 11.34 -1.80
C ILE A 84 -3.83 9.99 -2.36
N LYS A 85 -4.78 9.08 -2.62
CA LYS A 85 -4.49 7.78 -3.23
C LYS A 85 -3.89 7.92 -4.63
N ALA A 86 -4.40 8.82 -5.46
CA ALA A 86 -3.87 9.03 -6.81
C ALA A 86 -2.40 9.49 -6.79
N THR A 87 -2.05 10.35 -5.83
CA THR A 87 -0.67 10.82 -5.60
C THR A 87 0.23 9.70 -5.10
N LEU A 88 -0.25 8.90 -4.15
CA LEU A 88 0.50 7.75 -3.61
C LEU A 88 0.67 6.64 -4.64
N ASP A 89 -0.35 6.38 -5.46
CA ASP A 89 -0.29 5.41 -6.56
C ASP A 89 0.79 5.79 -7.57
N GLU A 90 0.92 7.09 -7.90
CA GLU A 90 1.98 7.58 -8.77
C GLU A 90 3.36 7.42 -8.12
N ALA A 91 3.52 7.84 -6.87
CA ALA A 91 4.77 7.70 -6.12
C ALA A 91 5.22 6.23 -5.97
N CYS A 92 4.27 5.31 -5.76
CA CYS A 92 4.53 3.88 -5.58
C CYS A 92 4.48 3.07 -6.89
N GLN A 93 4.37 3.74 -8.04
CA GLN A 93 4.27 3.12 -9.36
C GLN A 93 3.16 2.05 -9.44
N ILE A 94 2.05 2.26 -8.73
CA ILE A 94 0.94 1.31 -8.70
C ILE A 94 0.20 1.39 -10.05
N PRO A 95 0.08 0.27 -10.79
CA PRO A 95 -0.61 0.29 -12.06
C PRO A 95 -2.07 0.71 -11.86
N ARG A 96 -2.46 1.86 -12.41
CA ARG A 96 -3.87 2.23 -12.44
C ARG A 96 -4.61 1.17 -13.25
N PRO A 97 -5.75 0.64 -12.76
CA PRO A 97 -6.57 -0.23 -13.57
C PRO A 97 -6.92 0.53 -14.85
N GLN A 98 -6.51 0.01 -16.01
CA GLN A 98 -6.95 0.58 -17.28
C GLN A 98 -8.49 0.53 -17.28
N PRO A 99 -9.18 1.62 -17.64
CA PRO A 99 -10.62 1.56 -17.79
C PRO A 99 -10.94 0.40 -18.73
N LYS A 100 -11.67 -0.61 -18.25
CA LYS A 100 -12.13 -1.70 -19.12
C LYS A 100 -12.86 -1.01 -20.28
N PRO A 101 -12.54 -1.32 -21.54
CA PRO A 101 -13.31 -0.77 -22.65
C PRO A 101 -14.77 -1.11 -22.37
N LEU A 102 -15.64 -0.10 -22.42
CA LEU A 102 -17.09 -0.31 -22.44
C LEU A 102 -17.34 -1.26 -23.62
N VAL A 103 -17.65 -2.51 -23.31
CA VAL A 103 -18.13 -3.46 -24.32
C VAL A 103 -19.49 -2.92 -24.74
N ALA A 104 -19.50 -2.27 -25.91
CA ALA A 104 -20.70 -1.75 -26.55
C ALA A 104 -21.59 -2.88 -27.08
#